data_AF-I3S0I2-F1
#
_entry.id   AF-I3S0I2-F1
#
_cell.length_a   1.000
_cell.length_b   1.000
_cell.length_c   1.000
_cell.angle_alpha   90.00
_cell.angle_beta   90.00
_cell.angle_gamma   90.00
#
_symmetry.space_group_name_H-M   'P 1'
#
loop_
_entity.id
_entity.type
_entity.pdbx_description
1 polymer ?
#
loop_
_entity_poly.entity_id
_entity_poly.type
_entity_poly.pdbx_seq_one_letter_code
_entity_poly.pdbx_strand_id
1 'polypeptide(L)'
;MVILILDLPPRKDPVLWPDYLKTFYEDTKLDTHRQALERVPEVQSYFSSSLFIRTVASPTAIMVRIQTENGGEERMEEIIKNHLDPISKQVLGIWLGHCACAKREVGEEDRAYLKKRDGLIRNKTIEVDLGSSFPRLFGPEAANRILEAIKEYFAV
;
A
#
# COMPACT_ATOMS: atom_id res chain seq x y z
N MET A 1 -10.14 -17.37 3.00
CA MET A 1 -9.68 -16.37 2.01
C MET A 1 -9.00 -15.22 2.73
N VAL A 2 -7.83 -14.78 2.24
CA VAL A 2 -7.10 -13.60 2.74
C VAL A 2 -6.91 -12.61 1.60
N ILE A 3 -7.05 -11.31 1.88
CA ILE A 3 -6.71 -10.24 0.94
C ILE A 3 -5.38 -9.64 1.40
N LEU A 4 -4.40 -9.61 0.50
CA LEU A 4 -3.11 -8.98 0.72
C LEU A 4 -3.01 -7.71 -0.13
N ILE A 5 -2.63 -6.62 0.53
CA ILE A 5 -2.23 -5.36 -0.11
C ILE A 5 -0.83 -5.04 0.39
N LEU A 6 0.15 -5.08 -0.49
CA LEU A 6 1.55 -4.74 -0.21
C LEU A 6 2.06 -3.83 -1.33
N ASP A 7 2.46 -2.62 -0.99
CA ASP A 7 2.82 -1.61 -1.96
C ASP A 7 3.80 -0.57 -1.40
N LEU A 8 4.50 0.13 -2.31
CA LEU A 8 5.20 1.39 -2.06
C LEU A 8 4.49 2.50 -2.87
N PRO A 9 3.43 3.13 -2.33
CA PRO A 9 2.60 4.07 -3.08
C PRO A 9 3.39 5.28 -3.61
N PRO A 10 3.20 5.68 -4.88
CA PRO A 10 3.94 6.80 -5.46
C PRO A 10 3.50 8.11 -4.81
N ARG A 11 4.47 8.99 -4.51
CA ARG A 11 4.21 10.35 -4.01
C ARG A 11 4.17 11.41 -5.11
N LYS A 12 4.70 11.11 -6.29
CA LYS A 12 4.55 11.89 -7.54
C LYS A 12 3.71 11.10 -8.54
N ASP A 13 3.09 11.78 -9.50
CA ASP A 13 2.39 11.11 -10.61
C ASP A 13 3.40 10.37 -11.52
N PRO A 14 3.37 9.03 -11.62
CA PRO A 14 4.36 8.31 -12.43
C PRO A 14 4.31 8.65 -13.93
N VAL A 15 3.19 9.17 -14.44
CA VAL A 15 3.04 9.58 -15.84
C VAL A 15 3.73 10.91 -16.11
N LEU A 16 3.58 11.87 -15.19
CA LEU A 16 4.18 13.21 -15.33
C LEU A 16 5.67 13.21 -14.94
N TRP A 17 6.11 12.27 -14.10
CA TRP A 17 7.49 12.15 -13.65
C TRP A 17 8.07 10.76 -13.99
N PRO A 18 8.42 10.48 -15.26
CA PRO A 18 8.94 9.18 -15.68
C PRO A 18 10.25 8.80 -14.97
N ASP A 19 11.10 9.76 -14.63
CA ASP A 19 12.32 9.49 -13.84
C ASP A 19 12.00 8.98 -12.43
N TYR A 20 10.88 9.42 -11.86
CA TYR A 20 10.38 8.90 -10.58
C TYR A 20 9.91 7.45 -10.73
N LEU A 21 9.17 7.14 -11.80
CA LEU A 21 8.75 5.77 -12.11
C LEU A 21 9.97 4.84 -12.25
N LYS A 22 10.95 5.25 -13.06
CA LYS A 22 12.18 4.51 -13.27
C LYS A 22 12.94 4.26 -11.96
N THR A 23 13.18 5.33 -11.20
CA THR A 23 14.00 5.27 -9.98
C THR A 23 13.41 4.35 -8.91
N PHE A 24 12.09 4.41 -8.69
CA PHE A 24 11.47 3.75 -7.55
C PHE A 24 10.83 2.39 -7.87
N TYR A 25 10.51 2.11 -9.14
CA TYR A 25 9.77 0.91 -9.52
C TYR A 25 10.51 0.03 -10.54
N GLU A 26 11.13 0.64 -11.56
CA GLU A 26 11.86 -0.13 -12.58
C GLU A 26 13.22 -0.57 -12.07
N ASP A 27 14.04 0.36 -11.58
CA ASP A 27 15.41 0.10 -11.14
C ASP A 27 15.45 -0.78 -9.88
N THR A 28 14.44 -0.67 -9.02
CA THR A 28 14.27 -1.50 -7.82
C THR A 28 13.76 -2.90 -8.14
N LYS A 29 13.28 -3.14 -9.36
CA LYS A 29 12.66 -4.40 -9.80
C LYS A 29 11.51 -4.84 -8.89
N LEU A 30 10.75 -3.87 -8.35
CA LEU A 30 9.73 -4.12 -7.34
C LEU A 30 8.64 -5.10 -7.83
N ASP A 31 8.34 -5.07 -9.14
CA ASP A 31 7.34 -5.95 -9.76
C ASP A 31 7.69 -7.45 -9.72
N THR A 32 8.96 -7.79 -9.53
CA THR A 32 9.39 -9.20 -9.46
C THR A 32 8.77 -9.94 -8.27
N HIS A 33 8.44 -9.23 -7.19
CA HIS A 33 7.78 -9.80 -6.03
C HIS A 33 6.31 -10.14 -6.31
N ARG A 34 5.59 -9.28 -7.05
CA ARG A 34 4.23 -9.56 -7.53
C ARG A 34 4.23 -10.80 -8.43
N GLN A 35 5.14 -10.82 -9.40
CA GLN A 35 5.28 -11.94 -10.35
C GLN A 35 5.65 -13.26 -9.66
N ALA A 36 6.47 -13.22 -8.60
CA ALA A 36 6.80 -14.40 -7.82
C ALA A 36 5.57 -14.96 -7.08
N LEU A 37 4.74 -14.08 -6.52
CA LEU A 37 3.54 -14.48 -5.81
C LEU A 37 2.44 -15.00 -6.75
N GLU A 38 2.33 -14.46 -7.96
CA GLU A 38 1.39 -14.94 -9.00
C GLU A 38 1.66 -16.37 -9.49
N ARG A 39 2.84 -16.93 -9.19
CA ARG A 39 3.16 -18.33 -9.48
C ARG A 39 2.58 -19.31 -8.46
N VAL A 40 2.09 -18.81 -7.33
CA VAL A 40 1.45 -19.64 -6.30
C VAL A 40 0.01 -19.93 -6.74
N PRO A 41 -0.41 -21.21 -6.88
CA PRO A 41 -1.72 -21.56 -7.44
C PRO A 41 -2.93 -20.94 -6.73
N GLU A 42 -2.83 -20.73 -5.43
CA GLU A 42 -3.89 -20.18 -4.59
C GLU A 42 -4.05 -18.65 -4.71
N VAL A 43 -3.10 -17.99 -5.38
CA VAL A 43 -3.05 -16.54 -5.52
C VAL A 43 -3.82 -16.11 -6.76
N GLN A 44 -4.74 -15.16 -6.58
CA GLN A 44 -5.47 -14.52 -7.66
C GLN A 44 -5.43 -13.01 -7.48
N SER A 45 -5.56 -12.25 -8.57
CA SER A 45 -5.62 -10.78 -8.48
C SER A 45 -6.83 -10.33 -7.66
N TYR A 46 -6.61 -9.34 -6.80
CA TYR A 46 -7.66 -8.65 -6.05
C TYR A 46 -7.87 -7.25 -6.65
N PHE A 47 -9.12 -6.96 -7.02
CA PHE A 47 -9.52 -5.65 -7.53
C PHE A 47 -10.37 -4.93 -6.49
N SER A 48 -9.80 -3.92 -5.83
CA SER A 48 -10.51 -3.10 -4.84
C SER A 48 -11.77 -2.48 -5.45
N SER A 49 -12.91 -2.48 -4.77
CA SER A 49 -14.11 -1.77 -5.25
C SER A 49 -13.94 -0.25 -5.24
N SER A 50 -12.99 0.27 -4.45
CA SER A 50 -12.66 1.69 -4.41
C SER A 50 -11.69 2.07 -5.52
N LEU A 51 -12.18 2.87 -6.47
CA LEU A 51 -11.33 3.45 -7.52
C LEU A 51 -10.23 4.32 -6.93
N PHE A 52 -10.49 5.01 -5.81
CA PHE A 52 -9.48 5.80 -5.12
C PHE A 52 -8.28 4.92 -4.68
N ILE A 53 -8.54 3.75 -4.08
CA ILE A 53 -7.49 2.82 -3.69
C ILE A 53 -6.69 2.34 -4.91
N ARG A 54 -7.36 2.07 -6.04
CA ARG A 54 -6.68 1.69 -7.28
C ARG A 54 -5.78 2.80 -7.82
N THR A 55 -6.19 4.07 -7.71
CA THR A 55 -5.44 5.21 -8.22
C THR A 55 -4.23 5.57 -7.35
N VAL A 56 -4.28 5.34 -6.05
CA VAL A 56 -3.15 5.64 -5.15
C VAL A 56 -2.11 4.52 -5.09
N ALA A 57 -2.48 3.31 -5.50
CA ALA A 57 -1.56 2.18 -5.59
C ALA A 57 -0.50 2.41 -6.68
N SER A 58 0.70 1.86 -6.47
CA SER A 58 1.75 1.89 -7.48
C SER A 58 1.48 0.92 -8.64
N PRO A 59 2.15 1.10 -9.80
CA PRO A 59 2.08 0.16 -10.91
C PRO A 59 2.56 -1.26 -10.56
N THR A 60 3.32 -1.43 -9.48
CA THR A 60 3.88 -2.70 -9.04
C THR A 60 3.25 -3.21 -7.73
N ALA A 61 2.11 -2.64 -7.33
CA ALA A 61 1.42 -3.01 -6.12
C ALA A 61 1.01 -4.49 -6.14
N ILE A 62 1.25 -5.20 -5.03
CA ILE A 62 0.75 -6.56 -4.84
C ILE A 62 -0.64 -6.45 -4.23
N MET A 63 -1.66 -6.58 -5.08
CA MET A 63 -3.06 -6.63 -4.69
C MET A 63 -3.63 -8.00 -5.05
N VAL A 64 -3.64 -8.92 -4.09
CA VAL A 64 -4.03 -10.31 -4.34
C VAL A 64 -5.00 -10.84 -3.29
N ARG A 65 -5.80 -11.82 -3.71
CA ARG A 65 -6.60 -12.68 -2.83
C ARG A 65 -6.01 -14.09 -2.83
N ILE A 66 -5.91 -14.69 -1.66
CA ILE A 66 -5.34 -16.02 -1.46
C ILE A 66 -6.46 -16.97 -1.02
N GLN A 67 -6.69 -18.01 -1.81
CA GLN A 67 -7.78 -18.97 -1.64
C GLN A 67 -7.23 -20.36 -1.26
N THR A 68 -7.26 -20.68 0.03
CA THR A 68 -6.80 -21.98 0.57
C THR A 68 -7.93 -22.88 1.04
N GLU A 69 -9.16 -22.64 0.57
CA GLU A 69 -10.36 -23.37 1.04
C GLU A 69 -10.25 -24.89 0.89
N ASN A 70 -9.53 -25.36 -0.14
CA ASN A 70 -9.29 -26.78 -0.38
C ASN A 70 -8.05 -27.35 0.34
N GLY A 71 -7.14 -26.49 0.84
CA GLY A 71 -5.87 -26.86 1.45
C GLY A 71 -5.80 -26.67 2.97
N GLY A 72 -6.85 -26.11 3.58
CA GLY A 72 -6.93 -25.87 5.03
C GLY A 72 -6.00 -24.76 5.54
N GLU A 73 -5.92 -24.65 6.86
CA GLU A 73 -5.11 -23.65 7.57
C GLU A 73 -3.60 -23.87 7.36
N GLU A 74 -3.15 -25.12 7.35
CA GLU A 74 -1.73 -25.47 7.16
C GLU A 74 -1.16 -24.94 5.84
N ARG A 75 -1.95 -24.99 4.76
CA ARG A 75 -1.53 -24.46 3.46
C ARG A 75 -1.42 -22.93 3.47
N MET A 76 -2.29 -22.24 4.20
CA MET A 76 -2.19 -20.79 4.36
C MET A 76 -0.92 -20.41 5.13
N GLU A 77 -0.63 -21.12 6.22
CA GLU A 77 0.59 -20.91 7.00
C GLU A 77 1.85 -21.17 6.17
N GLU A 78 1.84 -22.20 5.31
CA GLU A 78 2.92 -22.46 4.37
C GLU A 78 3.11 -21.29 3.39
N ILE A 79 2.03 -20.76 2.82
CA ILE A 79 2.10 -19.61 1.90
C ILE A 79 2.63 -18.37 2.61
N ILE A 80 2.17 -18.11 3.83
CA ILE A 80 2.65 -16.99 4.64
C ILE A 80 4.15 -17.12 4.88
N LYS A 81 4.59 -18.28 5.37
CA LYS A 81 5.99 -18.53 5.74
C LYS A 81 6.93 -18.54 4.54
N ASN A 82 6.55 -19.20 3.45
CA ASN A 82 7.45 -19.45 2.32
C ASN A 82 7.38 -18.36 1.24
N HIS A 83 6.28 -17.59 1.18
CA HIS A 83 6.09 -16.55 0.15
C HIS A 83 5.86 -15.16 0.74
N LEU A 84 4.88 -14.97 1.63
CA LEU A 84 4.50 -13.62 2.05
C LEU A 84 5.54 -12.97 2.98
N ASP A 85 6.07 -13.71 3.95
CA ASP A 85 7.10 -13.23 4.87
C ASP A 85 8.37 -12.76 4.13
N PRO A 86 9.00 -13.58 3.26
CA PRO A 86 10.20 -13.11 2.55
C PRO A 86 9.90 -11.95 1.60
N ILE A 87 8.77 -11.98 0.87
CA ILE A 87 8.40 -10.89 -0.05
C ILE A 87 8.18 -9.58 0.72
N SER A 88 7.44 -9.62 1.83
CA SER A 88 7.14 -8.42 2.63
C SER A 88 8.41 -7.80 3.21
N LYS A 89 9.34 -8.64 3.68
CA LYS A 89 10.66 -8.20 4.17
C LYS A 89 11.52 -7.61 3.06
N GLN A 90 11.49 -8.17 1.85
CA GLN A 90 12.22 -7.64 0.70
C GLN A 90 11.68 -6.27 0.27
N VAL A 91 10.36 -6.13 0.15
CA VAL A 91 9.70 -4.84 -0.16
C VAL A 91 10.02 -3.80 0.92
N LEU A 92 9.96 -4.17 2.20
CA LEU A 92 10.36 -3.29 3.31
C LEU A 92 11.85 -2.92 3.23
N GLY A 93 12.72 -3.87 2.88
CA GLY A 93 14.15 -3.62 2.65
C GLY A 93 14.40 -2.61 1.53
N ILE A 94 13.65 -2.69 0.44
CA ILE A 94 13.67 -1.69 -0.64
C ILE A 94 13.24 -0.32 -0.10
N TRP A 95 12.14 -0.25 0.65
CA TRP A 95 11.69 1.01 1.24
C TRP A 95 12.73 1.63 2.17
N LEU A 96 13.36 0.82 3.04
CA LEU A 96 14.42 1.30 3.93
C LEU A 96 15.61 1.83 3.13
N GLY A 97 16.13 1.03 2.19
CA GLY A 97 17.34 1.37 1.45
C GLY A 97 17.17 2.48 0.40
N HIS A 98 16.03 2.52 -0.29
CA HIS A 98 15.81 3.39 -1.44
C HIS A 98 14.84 4.54 -1.17
N CYS A 99 14.02 4.48 -0.11
CA CYS A 99 13.04 5.54 0.20
C CYS A 99 13.39 6.26 1.50
N ALA A 100 13.41 5.57 2.65
CA ALA A 100 13.52 6.19 3.97
C ALA A 100 14.95 6.68 4.29
N CYS A 101 15.98 5.88 3.99
CA CYS A 101 17.37 6.22 4.32
C CYS A 101 18.13 6.90 3.19
N ALA A 102 17.52 7.04 2.00
CA ALA A 102 18.15 7.69 0.87
C ALA A 102 18.13 9.21 1.04
N LYS A 103 19.33 9.82 1.04
CA LYS A 103 19.45 11.28 1.08
C LYS A 103 19.17 11.85 -0.30
N ARG A 104 18.03 12.54 -0.44
CA ARG A 104 17.66 13.29 -1.66
C ARG A 104 17.23 14.69 -1.26
N GLU A 105 17.79 15.68 -1.92
CA GLU A 105 17.30 17.05 -1.79
C GLU A 105 15.98 17.19 -2.56
N VAL A 106 15.04 17.91 -1.97
CA VAL A 106 13.73 18.18 -2.55
C VAL A 106 13.60 19.68 -2.66
N GLY A 107 13.55 20.18 -3.90
CA GLY A 107 13.35 21.61 -4.18
C GLY A 107 12.02 22.13 -3.62
N GLU A 108 11.90 23.44 -3.49
CA GLU A 108 10.72 24.06 -2.85
C GLU A 108 9.40 23.76 -3.58
N GLU A 109 9.41 23.85 -4.91
CA GLU A 109 8.23 23.54 -5.75
C GLU A 109 7.79 22.08 -5.59
N ASP A 110 8.75 21.15 -5.65
CA ASP A 110 8.52 19.74 -5.42
C ASP A 110 7.99 19.46 -4.01
N ARG A 111 8.52 20.15 -3.01
CA ARG A 111 8.06 20.03 -1.62
C ARG A 111 6.61 20.50 -1.48
N ALA A 112 6.24 21.61 -2.13
CA ALA A 112 4.87 22.11 -2.12
C ALA A 112 3.90 21.14 -2.83
N TYR A 113 4.30 20.59 -3.98
CA TYR A 113 3.54 19.57 -4.69
C TYR A 113 3.32 18.32 -3.82
N LEU A 114 4.39 17.79 -3.22
CA LEU A 114 4.31 16.61 -2.34
C LEU A 114 3.41 16.86 -1.15
N LYS A 115 3.54 18.02 -0.48
CA LYS A 115 2.68 18.38 0.66
C LYS A 115 1.21 18.41 0.27
N LYS A 116 0.87 19.01 -0.87
CA LYS A 116 -0.50 19.08 -1.38
C LYS A 116 -1.06 17.69 -1.66
N ARG A 117 -0.31 16.86 -2.39
CA ARG A 117 -0.76 15.52 -2.79
C ARG A 117 -0.88 14.58 -1.58
N ASP A 118 0.09 14.58 -0.68
CA ASP A 118 0.06 13.75 0.53
C ASP A 118 -1.15 14.13 1.41
N GLY A 119 -1.43 15.43 1.58
CA GLY A 119 -2.59 15.90 2.33
C GLY A 119 -3.92 15.44 1.72
N LEU A 120 -4.05 15.49 0.39
CA LEU A 120 -5.24 15.01 -0.31
C LEU A 120 -5.44 13.50 -0.10
N ILE A 121 -4.38 12.70 -0.25
CA ILE A 121 -4.46 11.25 -0.10
C ILE A 121 -4.85 10.88 1.34
N ARG A 122 -4.23 11.51 2.35
CA ARG A 122 -4.56 11.25 3.76
C ARG A 122 -6.02 11.56 4.07
N ASN A 123 -6.49 12.75 3.69
CA ASN A 123 -7.87 13.16 3.84
C ASN A 123 -8.85 12.17 3.22
N LYS A 124 -8.60 11.81 1.96
CA LYS A 124 -9.52 10.94 1.22
C LYS A 124 -9.49 9.51 1.74
N THR A 125 -8.35 9.02 2.22
CA THR A 125 -8.24 7.70 2.86
C THR A 125 -9.07 7.64 4.15
N ILE A 126 -8.98 8.68 5.00
CA ILE A 126 -9.79 8.75 6.23
C ILE A 126 -11.28 8.76 5.88
N GLU A 127 -11.70 9.52 4.87
CA GLU A 127 -13.10 9.60 4.45
C GLU A 127 -13.63 8.27 3.90
N VAL A 128 -12.88 7.66 2.95
CA VAL A 128 -13.34 6.49 2.19
C VAL A 128 -13.25 5.20 2.99
N ASP A 129 -12.26 5.06 3.87
CA ASP A 129 -12.03 3.82 4.62
C ASP A 129 -12.54 3.94 6.05
N LEU A 130 -12.02 4.90 6.82
CA LEU A 130 -12.21 4.94 8.27
C LEU A 130 -13.54 5.58 8.68
N GLY A 131 -13.94 6.68 8.03
CA GLY A 131 -15.10 7.49 8.40
C GLY A 131 -16.42 6.72 8.31
N SER A 132 -16.55 5.83 7.33
CA SER A 132 -17.73 4.97 7.19
C SER A 132 -17.64 3.66 7.97
N SER A 133 -16.44 3.11 8.17
CA SER A 133 -16.28 1.79 8.80
C SER A 133 -16.23 1.85 10.32
N PHE A 134 -15.55 2.85 10.90
CA PHE A 134 -15.27 2.90 12.34
C PHE A 134 -16.52 3.05 13.20
N PRO A 135 -17.49 3.94 12.88
CA PRO A 135 -18.72 4.04 13.67
C PRO A 135 -19.51 2.72 13.71
N ARG A 136 -19.48 1.96 12.61
CA ARG A 136 -20.12 0.64 12.52
C ARG A 136 -19.40 -0.42 13.36
N LEU A 137 -18.07 -0.36 13.44
CA LEU A 137 -17.25 -1.34 14.14
C LEU A 137 -17.13 -1.07 15.65
N PHE A 138 -17.06 0.19 16.05
CA PHE A 138 -16.71 0.60 17.41
C PHE A 138 -17.79 1.41 18.12
N GLY A 139 -18.87 1.77 17.42
CA GLY A 139 -19.85 2.75 17.90
C GLY A 139 -19.37 4.20 17.73
N PRO A 140 -20.30 5.17 17.74
CA PRO A 140 -20.01 6.55 17.35
C PRO A 140 -19.02 7.26 18.28
N GLU A 141 -19.10 7.02 19.59
CA GLU A 141 -18.24 7.70 20.58
C GLU A 141 -16.77 7.27 20.46
N ALA A 142 -16.52 5.96 20.46
CA ALA A 142 -15.17 5.43 20.29
C ALA A 142 -14.61 5.76 18.91
N ALA A 143 -15.42 5.65 17.86
CA ALA A 143 -15.02 6.00 16.49
C ALA A 143 -14.59 7.47 16.39
N ASN A 144 -15.36 8.40 16.97
CA ASN A 144 -15.00 9.83 16.95
C ASN A 144 -13.66 10.09 17.62
N ARG A 145 -13.44 9.53 18.83
CA ARG A 145 -12.16 9.68 19.55
C ARG A 145 -10.97 9.15 18.76
N ILE A 146 -11.13 8.00 18.11
CA ILE A 146 -10.07 7.41 17.28
C ILE A 146 -9.84 8.25 16.02
N LEU A 147 -10.90 8.68 15.35
CA LEU A 147 -10.80 9.49 14.14
C LEU A 147 -10.17 10.86 14.42
N GLU A 148 -10.48 11.49 15.55
CA GLU A 148 -9.85 12.74 15.98
C GLU A 148 -8.34 12.56 16.21
N ALA A 149 -7.93 11.52 16.92
CA ALA A 149 -6.51 11.23 17.13
C ALA A 149 -5.76 10.96 15.82
N ILE A 150 -6.38 10.22 14.89
CA ILE A 150 -5.80 9.95 13.56
C ILE A 150 -5.67 11.25 12.75
N LYS A 151 -6.71 12.09 12.75
CA LYS A 151 -6.73 13.38 12.06
C LYS A 151 -5.67 14.34 12.59
N GLU A 152 -5.56 14.44 13.92
CA GLU A 152 -4.54 15.24 14.60
C GLU A 152 -3.13 14.81 14.17
N TYR A 153 -2.82 13.51 14.20
CA TYR A 153 -1.52 12.98 13.78
C TYR A 153 -1.21 13.29 12.31
N PHE A 154 -2.20 13.11 11.43
CA PHE A 154 -2.01 13.32 10.00
C PHE A 154 -2.13 14.80 9.56
N ALA A 155 -2.41 15.69 10.52
CA ALA A 155 -2.64 17.12 10.34
C ALA A 155 -3.68 17.40 9.24
N VAL A 156 -4.82 16.73 9.34
CA VAL A 156 -5.93 16.72 8.38
C VAL A 156 -7.27 16.99 9.05
#